data_AF-A0A9P6QY06-F1
#
_entry.id   AF-A0A9P6QY06-F1
#
_cell.length_a   1.000
_cell.length_b   1.000
_cell.length_c   1.000
_cell.angle_alpha   90.00
_cell.angle_beta   90.00
_cell.angle_gamma   90.00
#
_symmetry.space_group_name_H-M   'P 1'
#
loop_
_entity.id
_entity.type
_entity.pdbx_description
1 polymer ?
#
loop_
_entity_poly.entity_id
_entity_poly.type
_entity_poly.pdbx_seq_one_letter_code
_entity_poly.pdbx_strand_id
1 'polypeptide(L)'
;MTATITTKNIFAPQIPFKNISLALPEITDVAMETVTELLEENHRSHHCFFTDKSYHNHLVHGVLAGYSLGASPERLRAIYNTHAVEQRPIGTVQKTFTHANWKSDVGKREFYASYLEFFRHEVPKLGRVEAIVKYAFDTDMISRTFSRAFHPLIHLGYGVDFGIDAIVAEGLAIMAVTSTMMAPFIVAPTTTVERVTTKISNQLSASEPSSSNTIVDILNALREDRELDDVTSYSKSNKIMDVVRSKVAASKVQKFLSEWNIEETSQDIDLKTKELYKACVLAVGGTGLHNGKVKQDFY
;
A
#
# COMPACT_ATOMS: atom_id res chain seq x y z
N MET A 1 -20.29 30.36 27.91
CA MET A 1 -19.98 30.09 26.49
C MET A 1 -19.37 28.70 26.43
N THR A 2 -20.19 27.69 26.13
CA THR A 2 -19.74 26.32 25.87
C THR A 2 -19.11 26.30 24.49
N ALA A 3 -17.79 26.10 24.43
CA ALA A 3 -17.11 25.83 23.18
C ALA A 3 -17.63 24.50 22.64
N THR A 4 -18.44 24.55 21.59
CA THR A 4 -18.77 23.39 20.78
C THR A 4 -17.44 22.91 20.18
N ILE A 5 -16.86 21.87 20.76
CA ILE A 5 -15.78 21.12 20.11
C ILE A 5 -16.47 20.46 18.92
N THR A 6 -16.40 21.11 17.76
CA THR A 6 -16.73 20.47 16.49
C THR A 6 -15.78 19.29 16.38
N THR A 7 -16.28 18.09 16.66
CA THR A 7 -15.54 16.86 16.45
C THR A 7 -15.16 16.84 14.98
N LYS A 8 -13.89 17.10 14.68
CA LYS A 8 -13.36 17.05 13.32
C LYS A 8 -13.74 15.67 12.75
N ASN A 9 -14.51 15.66 11.67
CA ASN A 9 -14.90 14.40 11.06
C ASN A 9 -13.62 13.69 10.59
N ILE A 10 -13.33 12.54 11.20
CA ILE A 10 -12.07 11.82 11.01
C ILE A 10 -11.98 11.12 9.64
N PHE A 11 -13.07 11.14 8.86
CA PHE A 11 -13.16 10.59 7.51
C PHE A 11 -13.18 11.67 6.42
N ALA A 12 -13.25 12.95 6.78
CA ALA A 12 -13.33 14.02 5.78
C ALA A 12 -12.03 14.09 4.95
N PRO A 13 -12.09 13.86 3.62
CA PRO A 13 -10.90 13.83 2.78
C PRO A 13 -10.38 15.25 2.54
N GLN A 14 -9.07 15.41 2.70
CA GLN A 14 -8.31 16.53 2.16
C GLN A 14 -8.09 16.28 0.67
N ILE A 15 -8.16 17.32 -0.15
CA ILE A 15 -7.81 17.20 -1.58
C ILE A 15 -6.30 16.94 -1.66
N PRO A 16 -5.87 15.85 -2.30
CA PRO A 16 -4.46 15.50 -2.38
C PRO A 16 -3.59 16.61 -2.98
N PHE A 17 -2.34 16.73 -2.51
CA PHE A 17 -1.39 17.72 -3.02
C PHE A 17 -1.06 17.48 -4.51
N LYS A 18 -1.12 18.55 -5.30
CA LYS A 18 -1.06 18.57 -6.78
C LYS A 18 0.20 17.99 -7.44
N ASN A 19 1.26 17.64 -6.70
CA ASN A 19 2.55 17.29 -7.29
C ASN A 19 2.67 15.82 -7.71
N ILE A 20 1.90 14.91 -7.09
CA ILE A 20 1.93 13.46 -7.39
C ILE A 20 0.52 12.88 -7.48
N SER A 21 -0.44 13.43 -6.73
CA SER A 21 -1.82 12.97 -6.74
C SER A 21 -2.66 13.73 -7.77
N LEU A 22 -3.50 12.99 -8.50
CA LEU A 22 -4.43 13.54 -9.48
C LEU A 22 -5.72 13.99 -8.80
N ALA A 23 -5.90 15.31 -8.68
CA ALA A 23 -7.17 15.94 -8.31
C ALA A 23 -7.70 16.74 -9.52
N LEU A 24 -8.78 16.27 -10.14
CA LEU A 24 -9.43 16.96 -11.25
C LEU A 24 -10.28 18.14 -10.74
N PRO A 25 -10.59 19.13 -11.60
CA PRO A 25 -11.53 20.21 -11.28
C PRO A 25 -12.91 19.68 -10.85
N GLU A 26 -13.73 20.54 -10.25
CA GLU A 26 -15.15 20.25 -9.88
C GLU A 26 -15.36 19.36 -8.65
N ILE A 27 -14.36 19.24 -7.77
CA ILE A 27 -14.58 18.70 -6.42
C ILE A 27 -15.45 19.68 -5.61
N THR A 28 -16.62 19.22 -5.15
CA THR A 28 -17.61 20.02 -4.40
C THR A 28 -17.70 19.61 -2.94
N ASP A 29 -18.17 20.51 -2.07
CA ASP A 29 -18.41 20.21 -0.65
C ASP A 29 -19.42 19.06 -0.47
N VAL A 30 -20.45 19.00 -1.32
CA VAL A 30 -21.45 17.90 -1.29
C VAL A 30 -20.82 16.55 -1.65
N ALA A 31 -19.88 16.53 -2.61
CA ALA A 31 -19.13 15.32 -2.93
C ALA A 31 -18.23 14.90 -1.76
N MET A 32 -17.55 15.86 -1.11
CA MET A 32 -16.74 15.61 0.08
C MET A 32 -17.58 15.02 1.22
N GLU A 33 -18.74 15.61 1.53
CA GLU A 33 -19.68 15.09 2.54
C GLU A 33 -20.13 13.67 2.19
N THR A 34 -20.47 13.42 0.92
CA THR A 34 -20.86 12.08 0.44
C THR A 34 -19.74 11.06 0.62
N VAL A 35 -18.50 11.39 0.25
CA VAL A 35 -17.34 10.50 0.49
C VAL A 35 -17.19 10.21 1.97
N THR A 36 -17.28 11.24 2.80
CA THR A 36 -17.13 11.13 4.25
C THR A 36 -18.13 10.15 4.84
N GLU A 37 -19.41 10.27 4.47
CA GLU A 37 -20.48 9.34 4.88
C GLU A 37 -20.19 7.90 4.43
N LEU A 38 -19.78 7.72 3.17
CA LEU A 38 -19.53 6.39 2.60
C LEU A 38 -18.33 5.71 3.25
N LEU A 39 -17.26 6.44 3.55
CA LEU A 39 -16.09 5.92 4.25
C LEU A 39 -16.41 5.55 5.69
N GLU A 40 -17.18 6.39 6.40
CA GLU A 40 -17.62 6.10 7.77
C GLU A 40 -18.51 4.84 7.80
N GLU A 41 -19.45 4.71 6.86
CA GLU A 41 -20.28 3.51 6.73
C GLU A 41 -19.43 2.27 6.44
N ASN A 42 -18.45 2.38 5.54
CA ASN A 42 -17.51 1.29 5.27
C ASN A 42 -16.76 0.86 6.52
N HIS A 43 -16.17 1.82 7.24
CA HIS A 43 -15.38 1.58 8.44
C HIS A 43 -16.18 0.87 9.53
N ARG A 44 -17.46 1.26 9.69
CA ARG A 44 -18.33 0.70 10.73
C ARG A 44 -18.84 -0.69 10.37
N SER A 45 -19.19 -0.90 9.11
CA SER A 45 -20.02 -2.04 8.72
C SER A 45 -19.22 -3.19 8.12
N HIS A 46 -18.12 -2.91 7.43
CA HIS A 46 -17.48 -3.89 6.55
C HIS A 46 -16.10 -4.35 7.02
N HIS A 47 -15.83 -5.64 6.84
CA HIS A 47 -14.51 -6.21 7.05
C HIS A 47 -13.56 -5.80 5.92
N CYS A 48 -12.25 -5.80 6.17
CA CYS A 48 -11.26 -5.62 5.12
C CYS A 48 -11.20 -6.74 4.07
N PHE A 49 -11.87 -7.86 4.30
CA PHE A 49 -11.97 -8.98 3.36
C PHE A 49 -13.44 -9.25 3.13
N PHE A 50 -13.84 -9.51 1.89
CA PHE A 50 -15.22 -9.89 1.57
C PHE A 50 -15.41 -11.38 1.31
N THR A 51 -14.32 -12.15 1.22
CA THR A 51 -14.35 -13.63 1.10
C THR A 51 -13.40 -14.31 2.07
N ASP A 52 -13.63 -15.60 2.32
CA ASP A 52 -12.71 -16.45 3.11
C ASP A 52 -11.37 -16.69 2.40
N LYS A 53 -11.32 -16.45 1.08
CA LYS A 53 -10.09 -16.45 0.28
C LYS A 53 -9.27 -15.16 0.45
N SER A 54 -9.71 -14.22 1.29
CA SER A 54 -9.05 -12.93 1.53
C SER A 54 -8.96 -12.03 0.31
N TYR A 55 -10.04 -11.95 -0.47
CA TYR A 55 -10.21 -10.82 -1.37
C TYR A 55 -10.56 -9.58 -0.56
N HIS A 56 -9.86 -8.48 -0.85
CA HIS A 56 -9.90 -7.28 -0.02
C HIS A 56 -11.07 -6.40 -0.39
N ASN A 57 -11.66 -5.75 0.60
CA ASN A 57 -12.63 -4.69 0.38
C ASN A 57 -11.99 -3.52 -0.37
N HIS A 58 -12.56 -3.15 -1.52
CA HIS A 58 -12.07 -2.09 -2.40
C HIS A 58 -12.84 -0.78 -2.29
N LEU A 59 -13.85 -0.68 -1.40
CA LEU A 59 -14.73 0.48 -1.31
C LEU A 59 -13.97 1.78 -1.08
N VAL A 60 -13.02 1.79 -0.14
CA VAL A 60 -12.18 2.97 0.16
C VAL A 60 -11.44 3.44 -1.08
N HIS A 61 -10.81 2.50 -1.81
CA HIS A 61 -10.00 2.81 -2.99
C HIS A 61 -10.88 3.37 -4.11
N GLY A 62 -12.00 2.72 -4.40
CA GLY A 62 -12.92 3.14 -5.45
C GLY A 62 -13.56 4.50 -5.19
N VAL A 63 -14.01 4.74 -3.96
CA VAL A 63 -14.67 5.99 -3.57
C VAL A 63 -13.68 7.16 -3.58
N LEU A 64 -12.48 6.99 -3.00
CA LEU A 64 -11.47 8.05 -2.96
C LEU A 64 -10.89 8.35 -4.35
N ALA A 65 -10.65 7.32 -5.18
CA ALA A 65 -10.23 7.53 -6.57
C ALA A 65 -11.32 8.24 -7.39
N GLY A 66 -12.58 7.82 -7.24
CA GLY A 66 -13.71 8.51 -7.90
C GLY A 66 -13.81 9.98 -7.48
N TYR A 67 -13.65 10.24 -6.19
CA TYR A 67 -13.67 11.60 -5.64
C TYR A 67 -12.56 12.48 -6.20
N SER A 68 -11.31 11.99 -6.23
CA SER A 68 -10.20 12.77 -6.78
C SER A 68 -10.31 12.98 -8.29
N LEU A 69 -11.06 12.13 -8.99
CA LEU A 69 -11.42 12.30 -10.40
C LEU A 69 -12.65 13.21 -10.62
N GLY A 70 -13.18 13.86 -9.57
CA GLY A 70 -14.30 14.79 -9.69
C GLY A 70 -15.68 14.11 -9.82
N ALA A 71 -15.83 12.87 -9.34
CA ALA A 71 -17.13 12.20 -9.40
C ALA A 71 -18.21 12.94 -8.60
N SER A 72 -19.40 13.08 -9.20
CA SER A 72 -20.61 13.58 -8.53
C SER A 72 -21.01 12.70 -7.33
N PRO A 73 -21.75 13.23 -6.33
CA PRO A 73 -22.33 12.45 -5.24
C PRO A 73 -23.06 11.17 -5.69
N GLU A 74 -23.86 11.24 -6.75
CA GLU A 74 -24.63 10.12 -7.29
C GLU A 74 -23.69 9.02 -7.80
N ARG A 75 -22.63 9.42 -8.52
CA ARG A 75 -21.60 8.49 -9.01
C ARG A 75 -20.82 7.84 -7.88
N LEU A 76 -20.48 8.59 -6.83
CA LEU A 76 -19.79 8.06 -5.64
C LEU A 76 -20.64 7.01 -4.92
N ARG A 77 -21.94 7.29 -4.71
CA ARG A 77 -22.87 6.32 -4.14
C ARG A 77 -23.05 5.11 -5.06
N ALA A 78 -23.06 5.28 -6.38
CA ALA A 78 -23.12 4.17 -7.32
C ALA A 78 -21.88 3.27 -7.26
N ILE A 79 -20.66 3.85 -7.17
CA ILE A 79 -19.41 3.09 -6.96
C ILE A 79 -19.52 2.27 -5.67
N TYR A 80 -19.93 2.92 -4.57
CA TYR A 80 -20.08 2.25 -3.29
C TYR A 80 -21.08 1.10 -3.35
N ASN A 81 -22.31 1.36 -3.80
CA ASN A 81 -23.39 0.39 -3.81
C ASN A 81 -23.08 -0.82 -4.69
N THR A 82 -22.33 -0.64 -5.78
CA THR A 82 -21.93 -1.74 -6.67
C THR A 82 -21.05 -2.77 -5.95
N HIS A 83 -20.19 -2.33 -5.03
CA HIS A 83 -19.25 -3.19 -4.31
C HIS A 83 -19.68 -3.51 -2.88
N ALA A 84 -20.60 -2.75 -2.28
CA ALA A 84 -21.08 -2.98 -0.93
C ALA A 84 -21.84 -4.31 -0.80
N VAL A 85 -22.55 -4.73 -1.86
CA VAL A 85 -23.36 -5.96 -1.87
C VAL A 85 -22.58 -7.24 -1.67
N GLU A 86 -21.29 -7.26 -2.01
CA GLU A 86 -20.42 -8.43 -1.84
C GLU A 86 -19.65 -8.40 -0.51
N GLN A 87 -19.67 -7.28 0.22
CA GLN A 87 -18.92 -7.14 1.46
C GLN A 87 -19.51 -7.98 2.59
N ARG A 88 -18.66 -8.35 3.54
CA ARG A 88 -19.08 -9.05 4.75
C ARG A 88 -19.00 -8.13 5.98
N PRO A 89 -19.77 -8.41 7.04
CA PRO A 89 -19.72 -7.65 8.27
C PRO A 89 -18.31 -7.61 8.88
N ILE A 90 -17.94 -6.49 9.50
CA ILE A 90 -16.63 -6.30 10.15
C ILE A 90 -16.30 -7.37 11.22
N GLY A 91 -17.32 -7.94 11.84
CA GLY A 91 -17.20 -8.89 12.94
C GLY A 91 -17.13 -8.19 14.30
N THR A 92 -16.68 -8.91 15.32
CA THR A 92 -16.57 -8.40 16.70
C THR A 92 -15.12 -8.33 17.14
N VAL A 93 -14.84 -7.44 18.09
CA VAL A 93 -13.54 -7.42 18.78
C VAL A 93 -13.42 -8.69 19.62
N GLN A 94 -12.43 -9.53 19.30
CA GLN A 94 -12.18 -10.81 19.95
C GLN A 94 -11.06 -10.72 21.00
N LYS A 95 -10.17 -9.73 20.86
CA LYS A 95 -9.03 -9.53 21.76
C LYS A 95 -8.69 -8.04 21.86
N THR A 96 -8.34 -7.59 23.06
CA THR A 96 -7.78 -6.25 23.27
C THR A 96 -6.26 -6.32 23.18
N PHE A 97 -5.69 -5.71 22.15
CA PHE A 97 -4.24 -5.61 22.00
C PHE A 97 -3.67 -4.41 22.78
N THR A 98 -2.43 -4.57 23.21
CA THR A 98 -1.60 -3.55 23.87
C THR A 98 -0.27 -3.44 23.14
N HIS A 99 0.53 -2.42 23.46
CA HIS A 99 1.88 -2.28 22.92
C HIS A 99 2.77 -3.51 23.17
N ALA A 100 2.54 -4.22 24.28
CA ALA A 100 3.31 -5.40 24.65
C ALA A 100 2.91 -6.66 23.88
N ASN A 101 1.66 -6.76 23.40
CA ASN A 101 1.14 -8.02 22.87
C ASN A 101 0.55 -7.93 21.45
N TRP A 102 0.51 -6.76 20.80
CA TRP A 102 -0.14 -6.62 19.49
C TRP A 102 0.46 -7.54 18.42
N LYS A 103 1.75 -7.90 18.50
CA LYS A 103 2.36 -8.87 17.57
C LYS A 103 1.95 -10.33 17.79
N SER A 104 1.25 -10.67 18.87
CA SER A 104 1.00 -12.07 19.25
C SER A 104 0.10 -12.86 18.30
N ASP A 105 -0.73 -12.18 17.49
CA ASP A 105 -1.70 -12.82 16.59
C ASP A 105 -1.60 -12.31 15.14
N VAL A 106 -0.45 -11.77 14.74
CA VAL A 106 -0.29 -11.23 13.39
C VAL A 106 -0.45 -12.32 12.32
N GLY A 107 -1.22 -12.03 11.28
CA GLY A 107 -1.57 -12.94 10.18
C GLY A 107 -2.85 -13.73 10.40
N LYS A 108 -3.48 -13.61 11.57
CA LYS A 108 -4.76 -14.24 11.89
C LYS A 108 -5.91 -13.29 11.54
N ARG A 109 -6.70 -13.69 10.55
CA ARG A 109 -7.71 -12.83 9.88
C ARG A 109 -8.89 -12.51 10.78
N GLU A 110 -9.22 -13.43 11.68
CA GLU A 110 -10.28 -13.31 12.66
C GLU A 110 -10.07 -12.13 13.61
N PHE A 111 -8.83 -11.66 13.80
CA PHE A 111 -8.51 -10.52 14.65
C PHE A 111 -8.55 -9.17 13.94
N TYR A 112 -9.06 -9.06 12.70
CA TYR A 112 -9.11 -7.77 11.99
C TYR A 112 -9.80 -6.66 12.80
N ALA A 113 -11.03 -6.90 13.29
CA ALA A 113 -11.73 -5.91 14.12
C ALA A 113 -10.97 -5.57 15.40
N SER A 114 -10.25 -6.53 15.97
CA SER A 114 -9.41 -6.34 17.17
C SER A 114 -8.17 -5.48 16.88
N TYR A 115 -7.55 -5.66 15.72
CA TYR A 115 -6.45 -4.82 15.27
C TYR A 115 -6.90 -3.42 14.88
N LEU A 116 -8.06 -3.29 14.23
CA LEU A 116 -8.64 -1.98 13.94
C LEU A 116 -8.92 -1.19 15.22
N GLU A 117 -9.50 -1.87 16.21
CA GLU A 117 -9.75 -1.32 17.55
C GLU A 117 -8.46 -0.82 18.21
N PHE A 118 -7.35 -1.53 18.03
CA PHE A 118 -6.05 -1.10 18.53
C PHE A 118 -5.53 0.13 17.76
N PHE A 119 -5.48 0.07 16.43
CA PHE A 119 -4.88 1.13 15.62
C PHE A 119 -5.70 2.42 15.59
N ARG A 120 -7.03 2.38 15.74
CA ARG A 120 -7.86 3.59 15.87
C ARG A 120 -7.51 4.42 17.12
N HIS A 121 -6.91 3.80 18.14
CA HIS A 121 -6.40 4.49 19.32
C HIS A 121 -4.95 4.95 19.16
N GLU A 122 -4.16 4.26 18.34
CA GLU A 122 -2.73 4.55 18.20
C GLU A 122 -2.42 5.63 17.16
N VAL A 123 -3.13 5.61 16.02
CA VAL A 123 -2.88 6.58 14.93
C VAL A 123 -3.11 8.02 15.40
N PRO A 124 -4.20 8.39 16.09
CA PRO A 124 -4.40 9.76 16.54
C PRO A 124 -3.38 10.25 17.57
N LYS A 125 -2.76 9.34 18.34
CA LYS A 125 -1.73 9.68 19.34
C LYS A 125 -0.38 9.98 18.70
N LEU A 126 -0.05 9.24 17.64
CA LEU A 126 1.26 9.33 16.99
C LEU A 126 1.24 10.31 15.82
N GLY A 127 0.10 10.46 15.15
CA GLY A 127 0.04 10.99 13.80
C GLY A 127 0.20 9.89 12.74
N ARG A 128 -0.31 10.15 11.54
CA ARG A 128 -0.35 9.17 10.43
C ARG A 128 1.03 8.66 10.05
N VAL A 129 1.99 9.56 9.83
CA VAL A 129 3.31 9.22 9.32
C VAL A 129 4.08 8.40 10.35
N GLU A 130 4.12 8.88 11.59
CA GLU A 130 4.80 8.22 12.70
C GLU A 130 4.18 6.85 13.02
N ALA A 131 2.86 6.72 12.94
CA ALA A 131 2.19 5.42 13.10
C ALA A 131 2.59 4.43 11.98
N ILE A 132 2.64 4.87 10.72
CA ILE A 132 3.08 4.04 9.59
C ILE A 132 4.52 3.60 9.80
N VAL A 133 5.44 4.53 10.09
CA VAL A 133 6.84 4.21 10.33
C VAL A 133 7.00 3.23 11.49
N LYS A 134 6.29 3.45 12.60
CA LYS A 134 6.38 2.60 13.80
C LYS A 134 5.85 1.19 13.58
N TYR A 135 4.70 1.04 12.92
CA TYR A 135 4.00 -0.24 12.84
C TYR A 135 4.18 -0.96 11.52
N ALA A 136 4.16 -0.24 10.39
CA ALA A 136 4.22 -0.83 9.05
C ALA A 136 5.63 -1.05 8.54
N PHE A 137 6.60 -0.25 8.99
CA PHE A 137 8.02 -0.40 8.63
C PHE A 137 8.85 -1.09 9.72
N ASP A 138 8.19 -1.61 10.76
CA ASP A 138 8.80 -2.57 11.67
C ASP A 138 9.30 -3.81 10.89
N THR A 139 10.48 -4.31 11.27
CA THR A 139 11.20 -5.41 10.62
C THR A 139 10.32 -6.65 10.40
N ASP A 140 9.44 -6.98 11.34
CA ASP A 140 8.58 -8.17 11.26
C ASP A 140 7.31 -7.94 10.44
N MET A 141 6.98 -6.67 10.17
CA MET A 141 5.72 -6.25 9.57
C MET A 141 5.86 -5.76 8.14
N ILE A 142 7.02 -5.23 7.75
CA ILE A 142 7.23 -4.65 6.43
C ILE A 142 6.87 -5.62 5.30
N SER A 143 7.21 -6.90 5.43
CA SER A 143 6.84 -7.91 4.43
C SER A 143 5.32 -8.06 4.27
N ARG A 144 4.55 -7.85 5.35
CA ARG A 144 3.07 -7.88 5.32
C ARG A 144 2.53 -6.62 4.64
N THR A 145 3.14 -5.46 4.89
CA THR A 145 2.77 -4.18 4.25
C THR A 145 2.78 -4.26 2.72
N PHE A 146 3.77 -4.94 2.15
CA PHE A 146 3.89 -5.16 0.70
C PHE A 146 3.14 -6.41 0.18
N SER A 147 2.57 -7.23 1.05
CA SER A 147 1.95 -8.50 0.67
C SER A 147 0.54 -8.35 0.12
N ARG A 148 0.03 -9.46 -0.43
CA ARG A 148 -1.35 -9.61 -0.90
C ARG A 148 -1.74 -8.52 -1.91
N ALA A 149 -0.98 -8.39 -3.00
CA ALA A 149 -1.19 -7.35 -4.02
C ALA A 149 -1.18 -5.93 -3.43
N PHE A 150 -0.29 -5.71 -2.46
CA PHE A 150 0.01 -4.39 -1.87
C PHE A 150 -1.18 -3.70 -1.18
N HIS A 151 -2.28 -4.39 -0.88
CA HIS A 151 -3.47 -3.77 -0.30
C HIS A 151 -3.21 -2.99 1.00
N PRO A 152 -2.38 -3.46 1.96
CA PRO A 152 -2.06 -2.63 3.11
C PRO A 152 -1.37 -1.33 2.70
N LEU A 153 -0.34 -1.39 1.84
CA LEU A 153 0.36 -0.21 1.34
C LEU A 153 -0.56 0.76 0.58
N ILE A 154 -1.40 0.24 -0.33
CA ILE A 154 -2.37 1.04 -1.08
C ILE A 154 -3.30 1.78 -0.11
N HIS A 155 -3.83 1.06 0.87
CA HIS A 155 -4.75 1.62 1.85
C HIS A 155 -4.10 2.67 2.75
N LEU A 156 -2.86 2.42 3.21
CA LEU A 156 -2.05 3.41 3.93
C LEU A 156 -1.78 4.67 3.08
N GLY A 157 -1.47 4.48 1.79
CA GLY A 157 -1.27 5.56 0.83
C GLY A 157 -2.49 6.46 0.72
N TYR A 158 -3.69 5.89 0.53
CA TYR A 158 -4.94 6.66 0.53
C TYR A 158 -5.15 7.45 1.83
N GLY A 159 -4.85 6.87 3.00
CA GLY A 159 -4.93 7.58 4.28
C GLY A 159 -3.95 8.75 4.39
N VAL A 160 -2.76 8.63 3.80
CA VAL A 160 -1.77 9.71 3.73
C VAL A 160 -2.22 10.80 2.74
N ASP A 161 -2.52 10.42 1.50
CA ASP A 161 -2.84 11.33 0.39
C ASP A 161 -4.07 12.18 0.68
N PHE A 162 -5.11 11.59 1.28
CA PHE A 162 -6.37 12.27 1.59
C PHE A 162 -6.47 12.79 3.02
N GLY A 163 -5.43 12.72 3.85
CA GLY A 163 -5.55 13.34 5.17
C GLY A 163 -6.30 12.51 6.23
N ILE A 164 -6.55 11.21 6.02
CA ILE A 164 -7.56 10.44 6.76
C ILE A 164 -6.92 9.42 7.73
N ASP A 165 -6.88 9.77 9.02
CA ASP A 165 -6.27 8.94 10.08
C ASP A 165 -6.98 7.59 10.26
N ALA A 166 -8.30 7.54 10.10
CA ALA A 166 -9.07 6.31 10.23
C ALA A 166 -8.71 5.28 9.14
N ILE A 167 -8.44 5.74 7.91
CA ILE A 167 -7.97 4.90 6.81
C ILE A 167 -6.53 4.43 7.06
N VAL A 168 -5.67 5.24 7.69
CA VAL A 168 -4.35 4.75 8.14
C VAL A 168 -4.51 3.63 9.18
N ALA A 169 -5.44 3.76 10.13
CA ALA A 169 -5.71 2.70 11.10
C ALA A 169 -6.22 1.41 10.44
N GLU A 170 -7.12 1.52 9.45
CA GLU A 170 -7.56 0.40 8.63
C GLU A 170 -6.40 -0.27 7.88
N GLY A 171 -5.52 0.50 7.23
CA GLY A 171 -4.35 -0.03 6.52
C GLY A 171 -3.39 -0.79 7.44
N LEU A 172 -3.17 -0.28 8.66
CA LEU A 172 -2.38 -0.98 9.69
C LEU A 172 -3.07 -2.26 10.18
N ALA A 173 -4.39 -2.25 10.33
CA ALA A 173 -5.15 -3.44 10.69
C ALA A 173 -5.12 -4.50 9.57
N ILE A 174 -5.25 -4.09 8.31
CA ILE A 174 -5.10 -4.95 7.12
C ILE A 174 -3.70 -5.59 7.11
N MET A 175 -2.65 -4.79 7.34
CA MET A 175 -1.28 -5.28 7.44
C MET A 175 -1.16 -6.33 8.54
N ALA A 176 -1.69 -6.06 9.74
CA ALA A 176 -1.58 -6.96 10.89
C ALA A 176 -2.19 -8.34 10.62
N VAL A 177 -3.26 -8.42 9.82
CA VAL A 177 -3.90 -9.70 9.46
C VAL A 177 -3.42 -10.30 8.13
N THR A 178 -2.52 -9.62 7.42
CA THR A 178 -2.01 -10.03 6.11
C THR A 178 -0.83 -10.98 6.25
N SER A 179 -0.79 -12.07 5.46
CA SER A 179 0.34 -13.01 5.40
C SER A 179 1.63 -12.37 4.88
N THR A 180 2.80 -12.92 5.23
CA THR A 180 4.14 -12.48 4.81
C THR A 180 4.56 -12.97 3.42
N MET A 181 3.64 -12.94 2.44
CA MET A 181 3.88 -13.48 1.08
C MET A 181 5.12 -12.89 0.40
N MET A 182 5.37 -11.60 0.59
CA MET A 182 6.51 -10.89 -0.03
C MET A 182 7.81 -10.99 0.76
N ALA A 183 7.86 -11.70 1.89
CA ALA A 183 9.09 -11.83 2.68
C ALA A 183 10.33 -12.25 1.87
N PRO A 184 10.25 -13.13 0.85
CA PRO A 184 11.41 -13.48 0.04
C PRO A 184 12.02 -12.31 -0.77
N PHE A 185 11.30 -11.21 -0.99
CA PHE A 185 11.78 -10.08 -1.80
C PHE A 185 12.09 -8.84 -0.98
N ILE A 186 11.65 -8.79 0.27
CA ILE A 186 11.81 -7.61 1.12
C ILE A 186 13.04 -7.81 2.00
N VAL A 187 14.04 -6.96 1.78
CA VAL A 187 15.12 -6.76 2.74
C VAL A 187 14.57 -5.82 3.81
N ALA A 188 14.41 -6.33 5.03
CA ALA A 188 13.88 -5.51 6.11
C ALA A 188 14.81 -4.32 6.40
N PRO A 189 14.28 -3.17 6.86
CA PRO A 189 15.11 -2.03 7.22
C PRO A 189 16.12 -2.47 8.27
N THR A 190 17.40 -2.30 7.96
CA THR A 190 18.48 -2.53 8.89
C THR A 190 18.34 -1.61 10.10
N THR A 191 18.72 -2.10 11.27
CA THR A 191 18.77 -1.29 12.50
C THR A 191 19.63 -0.03 12.27
N THR A 192 19.44 1.02 13.06
CA THR A 192 20.28 2.23 12.98
C THR A 192 21.78 1.90 13.04
N VAL A 193 22.15 0.87 13.81
CA VAL A 193 23.52 0.37 13.92
C VAL A 193 24.00 -0.22 12.60
N GLU A 194 23.25 -1.16 12.03
CA GLU A 194 23.58 -1.76 10.73
C GLU A 194 23.64 -0.73 9.61
N ARG A 195 22.73 0.26 9.57
CA ARG A 195 22.80 1.37 8.59
C ARG A 195 24.09 2.16 8.70
N VAL A 196 24.51 2.50 9.93
CA VAL A 196 25.77 3.22 10.16
C VAL A 196 26.96 2.37 9.76
N THR A 197 26.97 1.08 10.10
CA THR A 197 28.04 0.15 9.72
C THR A 197 28.15 0.02 8.20
N THR A 198 27.03 -0.17 7.48
CA THR A 198 27.00 -0.24 6.02
C THR A 198 27.46 1.08 5.38
N LYS A 199 27.03 2.23 5.91
CA LYS A 199 27.46 3.54 5.41
C LYS A 199 28.97 3.74 5.55
N ILE A 200 29.54 3.37 6.70
CA ILE A 200 30.99 3.42 6.93
C ILE A 200 31.73 2.46 6.01
N SER A 201 31.27 1.20 5.88
CA SER A 201 31.88 0.23 4.97
C SER A 201 31.88 0.69 3.51
N ASN A 202 30.77 1.29 3.05
CA ASN A 202 30.66 1.81 1.68
C ASN A 202 31.56 3.03 1.45
N GLN A 203 31.67 3.94 2.44
CA GLN A 203 32.60 5.07 2.39
C GLN A 203 34.08 4.62 2.35
N LEU A 204 34.41 3.53 3.04
CA LEU A 204 35.75 2.94 3.03
C LEU A 204 36.07 2.16 1.75
N SER A 205 35.06 1.77 0.96
CA SER A 205 35.21 0.94 -0.24
C SER A 205 35.01 1.71 -1.56
N ALA A 206 34.88 3.03 -1.51
CA ALA A 206 34.47 3.82 -2.68
C ALA A 206 35.53 3.81 -3.81
N SER A 207 35.25 3.03 -4.86
CA SER A 207 35.60 3.40 -6.23
C SER A 207 34.58 4.40 -6.79
N GLU A 208 34.95 5.12 -7.87
CA GLU A 208 34.13 6.10 -8.60
C GLU A 208 32.64 5.75 -8.66
N PRO A 209 31.73 6.74 -8.61
CA PRO A 209 30.29 6.50 -8.65
C PRO A 209 29.94 5.79 -9.95
N SER A 210 29.77 4.46 -9.90
CA SER A 210 29.17 3.73 -11.01
C SER A 210 27.80 4.34 -11.21
N SER A 211 27.48 4.76 -12.44
CA SER A 211 26.16 5.26 -12.80
C SER A 211 25.09 4.34 -12.20
N SER A 212 24.31 4.85 -11.24
CA SER A 212 23.25 4.09 -10.58
C SER A 212 22.28 3.61 -11.65
N ASN A 213 22.03 2.29 -11.69
CA ASN A 213 21.08 1.70 -12.64
C ASN A 213 19.71 2.35 -12.43
N THR A 214 19.04 2.71 -13.53
CA THR A 214 17.64 3.14 -13.43
C THR A 214 16.76 1.92 -13.22
N ILE A 215 15.53 2.12 -12.74
CA ILE A 215 14.53 1.08 -12.61
C ILE A 215 14.22 0.43 -13.97
N VAL A 216 14.36 1.17 -15.08
CA VAL A 216 14.18 0.63 -16.43
C VAL A 216 15.34 -0.30 -16.80
N ASP A 217 16.56 0.05 -16.43
CA ASP A 217 17.73 -0.82 -16.61
C ASP A 217 17.57 -2.12 -15.80
N ILE A 218 17.10 -2.01 -14.56
CA ILE A 218 16.80 -3.16 -13.69
C ILE A 218 15.72 -4.05 -14.31
N LEU A 219 14.63 -3.47 -14.84
CA LEU A 219 13.57 -4.23 -15.50
C LEU A 219 14.07 -4.93 -16.78
N ASN A 220 14.95 -4.28 -17.56
CA ASN A 220 15.57 -4.91 -18.73
C ASN A 220 16.51 -6.04 -18.32
N ALA A 221 17.33 -5.85 -17.29
CA ALA A 221 18.23 -6.88 -16.77
C ALA A 221 17.46 -8.10 -16.25
N LEU A 222 16.36 -7.89 -15.51
CA LEU A 222 15.44 -8.96 -15.10
C LEU A 222 14.83 -9.70 -16.29
N ARG A 223 14.44 -8.99 -17.36
CA ARG A 223 13.87 -9.61 -18.57
C ARG A 223 14.89 -10.45 -19.33
N GLU A 224 16.17 -10.07 -19.30
CA GLU A 224 17.25 -10.71 -20.06
C GLU A 224 17.93 -11.86 -19.30
N ASP A 225 17.67 -11.99 -17.99
CA ASP A 225 18.24 -13.05 -17.16
C ASP A 225 17.54 -14.40 -17.39
N ARG A 226 18.20 -15.25 -18.18
CA ARG A 226 17.69 -16.58 -18.57
C ARG A 226 17.50 -17.55 -17.41
N GLU A 227 18.07 -17.30 -16.23
CA GLU A 227 17.77 -18.12 -15.04
C GLU A 227 16.32 -17.93 -14.55
N LEU A 228 15.63 -16.88 -15.03
CA LEU A 228 14.23 -16.62 -14.71
C LEU A 228 13.25 -17.28 -15.69
N ASP A 229 13.71 -17.81 -16.82
CA ASP A 229 12.87 -18.34 -17.91
C ASP A 229 11.93 -19.46 -17.43
N ASP A 230 12.39 -20.32 -16.52
CA ASP A 230 11.65 -21.47 -16.01
C ASP A 230 10.91 -21.20 -14.68
N VAL A 231 10.95 -19.97 -14.16
CA VAL A 231 10.31 -19.63 -12.87
C VAL A 231 8.79 -19.73 -12.95
N THR A 232 8.19 -19.35 -14.07
CA THR A 232 6.75 -19.47 -14.32
C THR A 232 6.49 -19.55 -15.82
N SER A 233 5.25 -19.81 -16.23
CA SER A 233 4.88 -19.79 -17.64
C SER A 233 3.52 -19.16 -17.87
N TYR A 234 3.28 -18.65 -19.09
CA TYR A 234 2.02 -17.97 -19.44
C TYR A 234 0.77 -18.81 -19.19
N SER A 235 0.87 -20.13 -19.34
CA SER A 235 -0.22 -21.08 -19.14
C SER A 235 -0.63 -21.29 -17.67
N LYS A 236 0.22 -20.88 -16.71
CA LYS A 236 -0.04 -21.09 -15.29
C LYS A 236 -1.12 -20.13 -14.79
N SER A 237 -2.05 -20.65 -14.00
CA SER A 237 -3.16 -19.89 -13.43
C SER A 237 -2.71 -18.89 -12.36
N ASN A 238 -1.61 -19.15 -11.64
CA ASN A 238 -1.13 -18.28 -10.56
C ASN A 238 0.38 -18.04 -10.62
N LYS A 239 0.79 -17.31 -11.64
CA LYS A 239 2.19 -16.93 -11.92
C LYS A 239 2.88 -16.22 -10.75
N ILE A 240 2.14 -15.36 -10.03
CA ILE A 240 2.66 -14.63 -8.87
C ILE A 240 3.14 -15.61 -7.80
N MET A 241 2.38 -16.66 -7.50
CA MET A 241 2.78 -17.62 -6.47
C MET A 241 3.97 -18.49 -6.87
N ASP A 242 4.15 -18.77 -8.16
CA ASP A 242 5.33 -19.48 -8.65
C ASP A 242 6.59 -18.61 -8.45
N VAL A 243 6.51 -17.34 -8.84
CA VAL A 243 7.58 -16.34 -8.63
C VAL A 243 7.91 -16.21 -7.15
N VAL A 244 6.90 -16.05 -6.29
CA VAL A 244 7.09 -15.91 -4.83
C VAL A 244 7.78 -17.10 -4.19
N ARG A 245 7.53 -18.31 -4.67
CA ARG A 245 8.14 -19.53 -4.12
C ARG A 245 9.51 -19.83 -4.70
N SER A 246 9.89 -19.17 -5.80
CA SER A 246 11.17 -19.38 -6.45
C SER A 246 12.30 -18.69 -5.70
N LYS A 247 13.23 -19.49 -5.17
CA LYS A 247 14.47 -18.99 -4.58
C LYS A 247 15.34 -18.24 -5.59
N VAL A 248 15.32 -18.69 -6.85
CA VAL A 248 16.04 -18.04 -7.95
C VAL A 248 15.47 -16.65 -8.18
N ALA A 249 14.14 -16.53 -8.31
CA ALA A 249 13.49 -15.23 -8.49
C ALA A 249 13.75 -14.29 -7.30
N ALA A 250 13.61 -14.80 -6.07
CA ALA A 250 13.91 -14.03 -4.85
C ALA A 250 15.34 -13.48 -4.86
N SER A 251 16.35 -14.34 -5.10
CA SER A 251 17.75 -13.95 -5.14
C SER A 251 18.05 -12.92 -6.24
N LYS A 252 17.55 -13.15 -7.46
CA LYS A 252 17.76 -12.25 -8.60
C LYS A 252 17.11 -10.89 -8.38
N VAL A 253 15.85 -10.86 -7.94
CA VAL A 253 15.13 -9.61 -7.65
C VAL A 253 15.84 -8.83 -6.53
N GLN A 254 16.24 -9.48 -5.44
CA GLN A 254 17.01 -8.82 -4.37
C GLN A 254 18.32 -8.22 -4.89
N LYS A 255 19.07 -8.99 -5.71
CA LYS A 255 20.32 -8.53 -6.30
C LYS A 255 20.09 -7.28 -7.15
N PHE A 256 19.19 -7.33 -8.13
CA PHE A 256 18.98 -6.20 -9.04
C PHE A 256 18.39 -4.98 -8.32
N LEU A 257 17.50 -5.17 -7.34
CA LEU A 257 16.99 -4.07 -6.54
C LEU A 257 18.08 -3.41 -5.68
N SER A 258 19.11 -4.15 -5.24
CA SER A 258 20.25 -3.57 -4.51
C SER A 258 21.09 -2.60 -5.36
N GLU A 259 20.96 -2.66 -6.68
CA GLU A 259 21.63 -1.75 -7.61
C GLU A 259 20.85 -0.43 -7.80
N TRP A 260 19.61 -0.36 -7.29
CA TRP A 260 18.82 0.89 -7.28
C TRP A 260 19.14 1.72 -6.04
N ASN A 261 20.20 2.52 -6.12
CA ASN A 261 20.61 3.36 -5.00
C ASN A 261 19.69 4.59 -4.89
N ILE A 262 19.19 4.85 -3.68
CA ILE A 262 18.38 6.02 -3.32
C ILE A 262 19.07 6.73 -2.16
N GLU A 263 19.43 8.00 -2.37
CA GLU A 263 19.89 8.87 -1.31
C GLU A 263 18.69 9.42 -0.53
N GLU A 264 18.78 9.44 0.80
CA GLU A 264 17.74 9.97 1.69
C GLU A 264 17.70 11.51 1.68
N THR A 265 17.72 12.11 0.49
CA THR A 265 17.54 13.54 0.26
C THR A 265 16.22 13.77 -0.46
N SER A 266 15.54 14.89 -0.18
CA SER A 266 14.28 15.21 -0.84
C SER A 266 14.41 15.29 -2.36
N GLN A 267 15.57 15.73 -2.85
CA GLN A 267 15.84 15.85 -4.28
C GLN A 267 15.96 14.48 -4.95
N ASP A 268 16.75 13.56 -4.38
CA ASP A 268 16.92 12.23 -4.99
C ASP A 268 15.65 11.38 -4.84
N ILE A 269 14.94 11.46 -3.72
CA ILE A 269 13.64 10.81 -3.55
C ILE A 269 12.64 11.29 -4.60
N ASP A 270 12.55 12.59 -4.89
CA ASP A 270 11.67 13.13 -5.93
C ASP A 270 12.09 12.64 -7.33
N LEU A 271 13.39 12.63 -7.64
CA LEU A 271 13.93 12.11 -8.90
C LEU A 271 13.57 10.63 -9.08
N LYS A 272 13.86 9.79 -8.08
CA LYS A 272 13.63 8.35 -8.09
C LYS A 272 12.14 8.01 -8.11
N THR A 273 11.31 8.82 -7.47
CA THR A 273 9.85 8.70 -7.56
C THR A 273 9.35 8.97 -8.98
N LYS A 274 9.85 10.02 -9.65
CA LYS A 274 9.52 10.31 -11.05
C LYS A 274 9.99 9.21 -11.99
N GLU A 275 11.17 8.64 -11.74
CA GLU A 275 11.72 7.51 -12.49
C GLU A 275 10.82 6.27 -12.37
N LEU A 276 10.45 5.89 -11.13
CA LEU A 276 9.54 4.78 -10.85
C LEU A 276 8.17 5.00 -11.49
N TYR A 277 7.61 6.22 -11.36
CA TYR A 277 6.32 6.57 -11.97
C TYR A 277 6.34 6.41 -13.49
N LYS A 278 7.40 6.89 -14.16
CA LYS A 278 7.58 6.71 -15.61
C LYS A 278 7.63 5.23 -15.99
N ALA A 279 8.37 4.41 -15.24
CA ALA A 279 8.46 2.98 -15.50
C ALA A 279 7.10 2.27 -15.33
N CYS A 280 6.32 2.63 -14.31
CA CYS A 280 4.94 2.14 -14.15
C CYS A 280 4.05 2.52 -15.34
N VAL A 281 4.10 3.79 -15.78
CA VAL A 281 3.33 4.26 -16.96
C VAL A 281 3.73 3.51 -18.22
N LEU A 282 5.03 3.31 -18.45
CA LEU A 282 5.53 2.54 -19.59
C LEU A 282 5.09 1.07 -19.51
N ALA A 283 5.14 0.45 -18.34
CA ALA A 283 4.70 -0.92 -18.14
C ALA A 283 3.20 -1.07 -18.43
N VAL A 284 2.36 -0.17 -17.90
CA VAL A 284 0.91 -0.16 -18.17
C VAL A 284 0.64 0.08 -19.65
N GLY A 285 1.27 1.07 -20.27
CA GLY A 285 1.08 1.38 -21.69
C GLY A 285 1.56 0.26 -22.62
N GLY A 286 2.69 -0.36 -22.30
CA GLY A 286 3.30 -1.42 -23.10
C GLY A 286 2.64 -2.79 -22.94
N THR A 287 2.04 -3.08 -21.79
CA THR A 287 1.36 -4.37 -21.52
C THR A 287 -0.16 -4.31 -21.65
N GLY A 288 -0.74 -3.10 -21.63
CA GLY A 288 -2.18 -2.88 -21.68
C GLY A 288 -2.81 -3.12 -23.04
N LEU A 289 -2.05 -3.32 -24.12
CA LEU A 289 -2.59 -3.66 -25.44
C LEU A 289 -2.42 -5.16 -25.70
N HIS A 290 -3.54 -5.90 -25.65
CA HIS A 290 -3.56 -7.33 -25.96
C HIS A 290 -4.56 -7.60 -27.08
N ASN A 291 -4.08 -8.13 -28.21
CA ASN A 291 -4.89 -8.43 -29.41
C ASN A 291 -5.76 -7.24 -29.87
N GLY A 292 -5.19 -6.03 -29.86
CA GLY A 292 -5.88 -4.80 -30.28
C GLY A 292 -6.93 -4.27 -29.29
N LYS A 293 -7.07 -4.88 -28.11
CA LYS A 293 -7.93 -4.40 -27.03
C LYS A 293 -7.09 -3.83 -25.91
N VAL A 294 -7.53 -2.70 -25.37
CA VAL A 294 -6.96 -2.14 -24.15
C VAL A 294 -7.49 -2.96 -22.98
N LYS A 295 -6.59 -3.64 -22.27
CA LYS A 295 -6.84 -4.30 -21.00
C LYS A 295 -6.24 -3.44 -19.89
N GLN A 296 -7.10 -2.75 -19.14
CA GLN A 296 -6.68 -1.81 -18.08
C GLN A 296 -6.67 -2.43 -16.68
N ASP A 297 -7.15 -3.67 -16.51
CA ASP A 297 -7.26 -4.31 -15.20
C ASP A 297 -6.65 -5.72 -15.16
N PHE A 298 -6.68 -6.29 -13.96
CA PHE A 298 -6.13 -7.60 -13.64
C PHE A 298 -7.02 -8.79 -14.08
N TYR A 299 -8.18 -8.54 -14.72
CA TYR A 299 -9.21 -9.56 -15.05
C TYR A 299 -9.31 -9.85 -16.55
#